data_AF-A0A1Z7WT74-F1
#
_entry.id   AF-A0A1Z7WT74-F1
#
_cell.length_a   1.000
_cell.length_b   1.000
_cell.length_c   1.000
_cell.angle_alpha   90.00
_cell.angle_beta   90.00
_cell.angle_gamma   90.00
#
_symmetry.space_group_name_H-M   'P 1'
#
loop_
_entity.id
_entity.type
_entity.pdbx_description
1 polymer ?
#
loop_
_entity_poly.entity_id
_entity_poly.type
_entity_poly.pdbx_seq_one_letter_code
_entity_poly.pdbx_strand_id
1 'polypeptide(L)'
;MVVDSTNKVMNAAKESIALDESLFSSKADTAQFYLENVNLTPTTHQVFEVAHIIKIVTGINCDTSLAKIILTLYPTAKIQVAVYGTESDAKDEILWAVSHFFLGCPWPTFEDNVELTDFILLLQQQASSLGFNICRPLNG
;
A
#
# COMPACT_ATOMS: atom_id res chain seq x y z
N MET A 1 -0.68 -50.59 -9.15
CA MET A 1 -1.52 -49.39 -8.97
C MET A 1 -1.18 -48.55 -7.71
N VAL A 2 -0.18 -48.92 -6.89
CA VAL A 2 0.16 -48.19 -5.64
C VAL A 2 1.33 -47.21 -5.82
N VAL A 3 2.27 -47.52 -6.72
CA VAL A 3 3.53 -46.76 -6.92
C VAL A 3 3.31 -45.38 -7.54
N ASP A 4 2.27 -45.24 -8.38
CA ASP A 4 1.95 -43.99 -9.09
C ASP A 4 1.35 -42.95 -8.13
N SER A 5 0.56 -43.40 -7.15
CA SER A 5 0.02 -42.54 -6.09
C SER A 5 1.11 -42.05 -5.15
N THR A 6 2.11 -42.87 -4.82
CA THR A 6 3.22 -42.48 -3.94
C THR A 6 4.14 -41.44 -4.60
N ASN A 7 4.46 -41.61 -5.89
CA ASN A 7 5.27 -40.64 -6.64
C ASN A 7 4.57 -39.28 -6.80
N LYS A 8 3.25 -39.28 -7.01
CA LYS A 8 2.45 -38.05 -7.08
C LYS A 8 2.44 -37.28 -5.75
N VAL A 9 2.29 -37.99 -4.63
CA VAL A 9 2.31 -37.38 -3.29
C VAL A 9 3.71 -36.86 -2.94
N MET A 10 4.77 -37.59 -3.30
CA MET A 10 6.15 -37.15 -3.06
C MET A 10 6.54 -35.92 -3.90
N ASN A 11 6.07 -35.81 -5.15
CA ASN A 11 6.31 -34.63 -5.97
C ASN A 11 5.54 -33.41 -5.47
N ALA A 12 4.27 -33.57 -5.08
CA ALA A 12 3.49 -32.48 -4.49
C ALA A 12 4.10 -31.99 -3.15
N ALA A 13 4.62 -32.91 -2.32
CA ALA A 13 5.32 -32.54 -1.10
C ALA A 13 6.61 -31.76 -1.38
N LYS A 14 7.41 -32.19 -2.38
CA LYS A 14 8.61 -31.46 -2.79
C LYS A 14 8.30 -30.07 -3.35
N GLU A 15 7.24 -29.95 -4.16
CA GLU A 15 6.78 -28.66 -4.67
C GLU A 15 6.30 -27.74 -3.54
N SER A 16 5.57 -28.27 -2.54
CA SER A 16 5.14 -27.48 -1.37
C SER A 16 6.31 -26.98 -0.52
N ILE A 17 7.33 -27.82 -0.29
CA ILE A 17 8.52 -27.45 0.50
C ILE A 17 9.37 -26.41 -0.27
N ALA A 18 9.52 -26.57 -1.59
CA ALA A 18 10.23 -25.61 -2.42
C ALA A 18 9.48 -24.26 -2.53
N LEU A 19 8.15 -24.29 -2.55
CA LEU A 19 7.31 -23.09 -2.51
C LEU A 19 7.47 -22.37 -1.16
N ASP A 20 7.48 -23.12 -0.04
CA ASP A 20 7.71 -22.56 1.29
C ASP A 20 9.10 -21.93 1.39
N GLU A 21 10.17 -22.60 0.95
CA GLU A 21 11.53 -22.03 0.95
C GLU A 21 11.63 -20.74 0.11
N SER A 22 10.99 -20.70 -1.05
CA SER A 22 10.92 -19.52 -1.92
C SER A 22 10.17 -18.36 -1.25
N LEU A 23 9.04 -18.65 -0.60
CA LEU A 23 8.25 -17.67 0.15
C LEU A 23 9.05 -17.11 1.34
N PHE A 24 9.74 -17.96 2.10
CA PHE A 24 10.59 -17.53 3.21
C PHE A 24 11.74 -16.64 2.74
N SER A 25 12.40 -16.99 1.63
CA SER A 25 13.45 -16.15 1.04
C SER A 25 12.89 -14.79 0.64
N SER A 26 11.75 -14.73 -0.06
CA SER A 26 11.13 -13.48 -0.47
C SER A 26 10.75 -12.58 0.72
N LYS A 27 10.23 -13.17 1.81
CA LYS A 27 9.93 -12.41 3.03
C LYS A 27 11.19 -11.91 3.73
N ALA A 28 12.26 -12.71 3.75
CA ALA A 28 13.55 -12.31 4.30
C ALA A 28 14.15 -11.14 3.50
N ASP A 29 14.14 -11.21 2.17
CA ASP A 29 14.65 -10.18 1.27
C ASP A 29 13.88 -8.86 1.45
N THR A 30 12.55 -8.95 1.58
CA THR A 30 11.68 -7.79 1.83
C THR A 30 11.96 -7.15 3.18
N ALA A 31 12.09 -7.96 4.24
CA ALA A 31 12.42 -7.45 5.58
C ALA A 31 13.80 -6.79 5.60
N GLN A 32 14.78 -7.41 4.94
CA GLN A 32 16.13 -6.87 4.81
C GLN A 32 16.12 -5.51 4.10
N PHE A 33 15.39 -5.40 2.99
CA PHE A 33 15.23 -4.14 2.26
C PHE A 33 14.71 -3.00 3.17
N TYR A 34 13.66 -3.25 3.96
CA TYR A 34 13.13 -2.21 4.85
C TYR A 34 14.07 -1.85 6.00
N LEU A 35 14.83 -2.83 6.53
CA LEU A 35 15.81 -2.59 7.58
C LEU A 35 16.99 -1.73 7.07
N GLU A 36 17.48 -2.00 5.87
CA GLU A 36 18.57 -1.23 5.25
C GLU A 36 18.16 0.23 4.96
N ASN A 37 16.89 0.44 4.64
CA ASN A 37 16.37 1.74 4.20
C ASN A 37 15.59 2.51 5.29
N VAL A 38 15.54 2.01 6.54
CA VAL A 38 14.70 2.57 7.63
C VAL A 38 14.95 4.05 7.93
N ASN A 39 16.20 4.48 7.75
CA ASN A 39 16.65 5.85 8.02
C ASN A 39 16.48 6.79 6.81
N LEU A 40 16.06 6.26 5.66
CA LEU A 40 15.78 7.10 4.51
C LEU A 40 14.55 7.97 4.75
N THR A 41 14.65 9.20 4.27
CA THR A 41 13.59 10.19 4.36
C THR A 41 13.33 10.75 2.97
N PRO A 42 12.07 10.81 2.52
CA PRO A 42 11.72 11.44 1.25
C PRO A 42 12.17 12.89 1.19
N THR A 43 12.62 13.31 0.01
CA THR A 43 12.93 14.70 -0.29
C THR A 43 11.67 15.58 -0.22
N THR A 44 11.86 16.89 -0.07
CA THR A 44 10.73 17.85 -0.09
C THR A 44 9.89 17.74 -1.35
N HIS A 45 10.51 17.45 -2.51
CA HIS A 45 9.79 17.26 -3.76
C HIS A 45 8.94 16.00 -3.74
N GLN A 46 9.49 14.85 -3.30
CA GLN A 46 8.71 13.61 -3.17
C GLN A 46 7.53 13.77 -2.22
N VAL A 47 7.70 14.46 -1.08
CA VAL A 47 6.60 14.75 -0.16
C VAL A 47 5.50 15.60 -0.83
N PHE A 48 5.89 16.57 -1.65
CA PHE A 48 4.93 17.38 -2.41
C PHE A 48 4.15 16.52 -3.41
N GLU A 49 4.83 15.63 -4.14
CA GLU A 49 4.19 14.69 -5.06
C GLU A 49 3.23 13.74 -4.34
N VAL A 50 3.57 13.25 -3.13
CA VAL A 50 2.64 12.45 -2.31
C VAL A 50 1.36 13.24 -2.00
N ALA A 51 1.49 14.48 -1.54
CA ALA A 51 0.33 15.34 -1.28
C ALA A 51 -0.51 15.56 -2.56
N HIS A 52 0.15 15.71 -3.71
CA HIS A 52 -0.49 15.87 -5.00
C HIS A 52 -1.25 14.62 -5.44
N ILE A 53 -0.66 13.43 -5.31
CA ILE A 53 -1.30 12.13 -5.61
C ILE A 53 -2.54 11.94 -4.75
N ILE A 54 -2.43 12.17 -3.44
CA ILE A 54 -3.57 12.05 -2.52
C ILE A 54 -4.71 12.94 -3.01
N LYS A 55 -4.40 14.19 -3.35
CA LYS A 55 -5.40 15.14 -3.84
C LYS A 55 -6.03 14.73 -5.17
N ILE A 56 -5.24 14.23 -6.12
CA ILE A 56 -5.74 13.82 -7.44
C ILE A 56 -6.62 12.58 -7.33
N VAL A 57 -6.16 11.56 -6.61
CA VAL A 57 -6.82 10.25 -6.57
C VAL A 57 -8.04 10.28 -5.65
N THR A 58 -7.90 10.87 -4.46
CA THR A 58 -8.95 10.83 -3.44
C THR A 58 -9.80 12.09 -3.39
N GLY A 59 -9.36 13.19 -4.00
CA GLY A 59 -10.03 14.50 -3.89
C GLY A 59 -9.83 15.21 -2.54
N ILE A 60 -9.15 14.59 -1.57
CA ILE A 60 -8.89 15.17 -0.24
C ILE A 60 -7.76 16.21 -0.36
N ASN A 61 -7.97 17.41 0.18
CA ASN A 61 -6.93 18.43 0.16
C ASN A 61 -5.84 18.10 1.20
N CYS A 62 -4.81 17.38 0.76
CA CYS A 62 -3.62 17.09 1.54
C CYS A 62 -2.59 18.19 1.33
N ASP A 63 -2.13 18.81 2.43
CA ASP A 63 -0.93 19.65 2.40
C ASP A 63 0.33 18.81 2.60
N THR A 64 1.51 19.43 2.43
CA THR A 64 2.79 18.74 2.63
C THR A 64 3.02 18.35 4.09
N SER A 65 2.40 19.04 5.04
CA SER A 65 2.48 18.71 6.47
C SER A 65 1.77 17.40 6.76
N LEU A 66 0.53 17.23 6.27
CA LEU A 66 -0.23 16.00 6.41
C LEU A 66 0.43 14.84 5.68
N ALA A 67 0.97 15.06 4.48
CA ALA A 67 1.73 14.03 3.77
C ALA A 67 2.94 13.55 4.58
N LYS A 68 3.68 14.46 5.23
CA LYS A 68 4.77 14.08 6.16
C LYS A 68 4.27 13.28 7.35
N ILE A 69 3.13 13.66 7.93
CA ILE A 69 2.53 12.94 9.06
C ILE A 69 2.17 11.52 8.63
N ILE A 70 1.47 11.36 7.50
CA ILE A 70 1.09 10.05 6.96
C ILE A 70 2.36 9.20 6.73
N LEU A 71 3.36 9.72 6.01
CA LEU A 71 4.61 8.97 5.78
C LEU A 71 5.35 8.64 7.10
N THR A 72 5.25 9.48 8.12
CA THR A 72 5.85 9.17 9.44
C THR A 72 5.12 8.02 10.13
N LEU A 73 3.79 7.96 10.01
CA LEU A 73 2.96 6.90 10.59
C LEU A 73 3.02 5.59 9.81
N TYR A 74 3.35 5.64 8.52
CA TYR A 74 3.43 4.49 7.63
C TYR A 74 4.86 4.33 7.06
N PRO A 75 5.78 3.71 7.83
CA PRO A 75 7.18 3.57 7.44
C PRO A 75 7.40 2.85 6.11
N THR A 76 6.55 1.88 5.77
CA THR A 76 6.59 1.15 4.50
C THR A 76 6.46 2.11 3.31
N ALA A 77 5.39 2.92 3.31
CA ALA A 77 5.17 3.95 2.30
C ALA A 77 6.30 5.00 2.29
N LYS A 78 6.79 5.41 3.46
CA LYS A 78 7.94 6.35 3.55
C LYS A 78 9.18 5.81 2.87
N ILE A 79 9.53 4.56 3.13
CA ILE A 79 10.73 3.92 2.58
C ILE A 79 10.57 3.75 1.07
N GLN A 80 9.42 3.25 0.62
CA GLN A 80 9.11 3.08 -0.80
C GLN A 80 9.20 4.42 -1.55
N VAL A 81 8.62 5.48 -0.97
CA VAL A 81 8.71 6.83 -1.55
C VAL A 81 10.13 7.37 -1.57
N ALA A 82 10.91 7.13 -0.52
CA ALA A 82 12.29 7.59 -0.45
C ALA A 82 13.19 6.88 -1.48
N VAL A 83 12.99 5.58 -1.69
CA VAL A 83 13.82 4.75 -2.57
C VAL A 83 13.41 4.87 -4.04
N TYR A 84 12.11 4.77 -4.33
CA TYR A 84 11.60 4.66 -5.70
C TYR A 84 10.87 5.91 -6.20
N GLY A 85 10.64 6.92 -5.35
CA GLY A 85 9.82 8.07 -5.69
C GLY A 85 8.33 7.77 -5.55
N THR A 86 7.48 8.47 -6.29
CA THR A 86 6.02 8.42 -6.10
C THR A 86 5.28 7.59 -7.16
N GLU A 87 6.01 6.78 -7.91
CA GLU A 87 5.51 5.98 -9.02
C GLU A 87 5.37 4.50 -8.65
N SER A 88 4.63 3.74 -9.46
CA SER A 88 4.43 2.29 -9.33
C SER A 88 4.04 1.88 -7.89
N ASP A 89 4.83 1.02 -7.26
CA ASP A 89 4.53 0.34 -5.99
C ASP A 89 4.45 1.34 -4.83
N ALA A 90 5.21 2.44 -4.92
CA ALA A 90 5.13 3.51 -3.92
C ALA A 90 3.77 4.21 -3.95
N LYS A 91 3.13 4.31 -5.13
CA LYS A 91 1.78 4.87 -5.24
C LYS A 91 0.75 3.99 -4.55
N ASP A 92 0.83 2.68 -4.73
CA ASP A 92 -0.11 1.75 -4.09
C ASP A 92 0.05 1.78 -2.56
N GLU A 93 1.29 1.85 -2.08
CA GLU A 93 1.59 2.02 -0.65
C GLU A 93 1.11 3.37 -0.09
N ILE A 94 1.20 4.47 -0.88
CA ILE A 94 0.61 5.76 -0.50
C ILE A 94 -0.91 5.63 -0.35
N LEU A 95 -1.58 5.00 -1.32
CA LEU A 95 -3.04 4.84 -1.30
C LEU A 95 -3.50 3.94 -0.16
N TRP A 96 -2.75 2.86 0.10
CA TRP A 96 -2.95 2.00 1.25
C TRP A 96 -2.84 2.79 2.56
N ALA A 97 -1.77 3.57 2.73
CA ALA A 97 -1.53 4.39 3.92
C ALA A 97 -2.65 5.42 4.15
N VAL A 98 -3.13 6.05 3.07
CA VAL A 98 -4.21 7.05 3.13
C VAL A 98 -5.54 6.41 3.50
N SER A 99 -5.88 5.29 2.87
CA SER A 99 -7.07 4.50 3.21
C SER A 99 -7.05 4.07 4.67
N HIS A 100 -5.92 3.51 5.12
CA HIS A 100 -5.76 3.05 6.48
C HIS A 100 -5.81 4.21 7.48
N PHE A 101 -5.27 5.40 7.13
CA PHE A 101 -5.32 6.58 7.99
C PHE A 101 -6.74 7.08 8.24
N PHE A 102 -7.58 7.13 7.21
CA PHE A 102 -8.93 7.70 7.31
C PHE A 102 -9.97 6.66 7.71
N LEU A 103 -9.94 5.47 7.09
CA LEU A 103 -10.96 4.43 7.24
C LEU A 103 -10.50 3.23 8.07
N GLY A 104 -9.20 3.10 8.34
CA GLY A 104 -8.65 1.93 9.05
C GLY A 104 -8.68 0.64 8.23
N CYS A 105 -8.84 0.72 6.92
CA CYS A 105 -8.88 -0.43 6.02
C CYS A 105 -7.87 -0.29 4.87
N PRO A 106 -7.48 -1.40 4.21
CA PRO A 106 -6.62 -1.34 3.03
C PRO A 106 -7.34 -0.68 1.85
N TRP A 107 -6.56 -0.13 0.91
CA TRP A 107 -7.11 0.34 -0.36
C TRP A 107 -7.67 -0.86 -1.15
N PRO A 108 -8.86 -0.75 -1.76
CA PRO A 108 -9.49 -1.86 -2.47
C PRO A 108 -8.66 -2.28 -3.68
N THR A 109 -8.54 -3.58 -3.84
CA THR A 109 -7.92 -4.24 -4.99
C THR A 109 -8.99 -4.70 -5.98
N PHE A 110 -8.57 -5.13 -7.17
CA PHE A 110 -9.49 -5.63 -8.20
C PHE A 110 -10.32 -6.84 -7.72
N GLU A 111 -9.79 -7.64 -6.80
CA GLU A 111 -10.45 -8.86 -6.31
C GLU A 111 -11.53 -8.61 -5.27
N ASP A 112 -11.57 -7.40 -4.68
CA ASP A 112 -12.46 -7.09 -3.56
C ASP A 112 -13.92 -6.84 -3.99
N ASN A 113 -14.21 -6.76 -5.29
CA ASN A 113 -15.53 -6.41 -5.85
C ASN A 113 -16.13 -5.12 -5.23
N VAL A 114 -15.27 -4.16 -4.91
CA VAL A 114 -15.66 -2.86 -4.37
C VAL A 114 -15.65 -1.82 -5.49
N GLU A 115 -16.74 -1.10 -5.66
CA GLU A 115 -16.80 0.06 -6.55
C GLU A 115 -15.90 1.17 -6.01
N LEU A 116 -14.82 1.47 -6.75
CA LEU A 116 -13.80 2.41 -6.31
C LEU A 116 -14.38 3.82 -6.05
N THR A 117 -15.39 4.21 -6.83
CA THR A 117 -16.08 5.50 -6.66
C THR A 117 -16.76 5.58 -5.29
N ASP A 118 -17.47 4.52 -4.88
CA ASP A 118 -18.17 4.46 -3.58
C ASP A 118 -17.17 4.44 -2.43
N PHE A 119 -16.04 3.74 -2.62
CA PHE A 119 -14.96 3.73 -1.66
C PHE A 119 -14.36 5.13 -1.45
N ILE A 120 -14.08 5.86 -2.54
CA ILE A 120 -13.54 7.22 -2.46
C ILE A 120 -14.58 8.17 -1.83
N LEU A 121 -15.86 8.01 -2.12
CA LEU A 121 -16.94 8.77 -1.47
C LEU A 121 -16.92 8.58 0.05
N LEU A 122 -16.84 7.34 0.52
CA LEU A 122 -16.73 7.02 1.94
C LEU A 122 -15.47 7.63 2.56
N LEU A 123 -14.34 7.51 1.88
CA LEU A 123 -13.06 8.09 2.29
C LEU A 123 -13.17 9.63 2.44
N GLN A 124 -13.79 10.30 1.49
CA GLN A 124 -14.03 11.75 1.52
C GLN A 124 -14.97 12.16 2.66
N GLN A 125 -16.04 11.39 2.90
CA GLN A 125 -16.98 11.64 4.01
C GLN A 125 -16.26 11.53 5.35
N GLN A 126 -15.41 10.52 5.52
CA GLN A 126 -14.65 10.33 6.75
C GLN A 126 -13.54 11.38 6.93
N ALA A 127 -12.86 11.77 5.85
CA ALA A 127 -11.93 12.89 5.91
C ALA A 127 -12.64 14.20 6.30
N SER A 128 -13.83 14.45 5.75
CA SER A 128 -14.64 15.62 6.10
C SER A 128 -15.09 15.62 7.56
N SER A 129 -15.48 14.45 8.10
CA SER A 129 -15.90 14.32 9.50
C SER A 129 -14.75 14.60 10.48
N LEU A 130 -13.51 14.34 10.06
CA LEU A 130 -12.29 14.67 10.80
C LEU A 130 -11.83 16.13 10.60
N GLY A 131 -12.54 16.92 9.79
CA GLY A 131 -12.27 18.34 9.56
C GLY A 131 -11.35 18.66 8.38
N PHE A 132 -11.09 17.69 7.49
CA PHE A 132 -10.31 17.94 6.28
C PHE A 132 -11.19 18.48 5.14
N ASN A 133 -10.60 19.37 4.33
CA ASN A 133 -11.30 19.95 3.18
C ASN A 133 -11.23 19.03 1.95
N ILE A 134 -12.32 18.93 1.20
CA ILE A 134 -12.40 18.16 -0.05
C ILE A 134 -12.33 19.12 -1.25
N CYS A 135 -11.36 18.89 -2.14
CA CYS A 135 -11.13 19.74 -3.32
C CYS A 135 -11.97 19.31 -4.53
N ARG A 136 -12.36 18.04 -4.60
CA ARG A 136 -13.26 17.50 -5.62
C ARG A 136 -14.20 16.50 -4.95
N PRO A 137 -15.37 16.93 -4.43
CA PRO A 137 -16.37 15.99 -3.98
C PRO A 137 -16.79 15.16 -5.19
N LEU A 138 -16.74 13.84 -5.07
CA LEU A 138 -17.52 12.99 -5.96
C LEU A 138 -18.98 13.24 -5.55
N ASN A 139 -19.84 13.60 -6.51
CA ASN A 139 -21.27 13.65 -6.25
C ASN A 139 -21.76 12.21 -6.36
N GLY A 140 -22.29 11.66 -5.26
CA GLY A 140 -23.00 10.39 -5.27
C GLY A 140 -24.32 10.47 -6.03
#